data_AF-A0A817KVC1-F1
#
_entry.id   AF-A0A817KVC1-F1
#
_cell.length_a   1.000
_cell.length_b   1.000
_cell.length_c   1.000
_cell.angle_alpha   90.00
_cell.angle_beta   90.00
_cell.angle_gamma   90.00
#
_symmetry.space_group_name_H-M   'P 1'
#
loop_
_entity.id
_entity.type
_entity.pdbx_description
1 polymer ?
#
loop_
_entity_poly.entity_id
_entity_poly.type
_entity_poly.pdbx_seq_one_letter_code
_entity_poly.pdbx_strand_id
1 'polypeptide(L)'
;MNNNQNLSIVKYSYLKILRIRQVHDDYIEEFLFHTKTYFENILLDVNYKALERVTENFTRDDTRINSAKINEIYLFGDVKYPRFLHDYFPFAKIH
;
A
#
# COMPACT_ATOMS: atom_id res chain seq x y z
N MET A 1 16.63 27.75 7.21
CA MET A 1 15.70 27.46 8.32
C MET A 1 15.33 25.99 8.25
N ASN A 2 15.84 25.18 9.17
CA ASN A 2 15.58 23.73 9.23
C ASN A 2 14.38 23.47 10.15
N ASN A 3 13.18 23.46 9.59
CA ASN A 3 11.99 22.98 10.29
C ASN A 3 11.98 21.44 10.26
N ASN A 4 12.90 20.81 10.98
CA ASN A 4 12.72 19.42 11.40
C ASN A 4 11.65 19.41 12.49
N GLN A 5 10.40 19.67 12.10
CA GLN A 5 9.26 19.32 12.92
C GLN A 5 9.31 17.81 13.05
N ASN A 6 9.76 17.35 14.20
CA ASN A 6 9.81 15.97 14.59
C ASN A 6 8.35 15.50 14.69
N LEU A 7 7.76 15.14 13.54
CA LEU A 7 6.39 14.67 13.44
C LEU A 7 6.28 13.48 14.39
N SER A 8 5.51 13.67 15.45
CA SER A 8 5.25 12.62 16.42
C SER A 8 4.65 11.43 15.70
N ILE A 9 5.44 10.38 15.50
CA ILE A 9 4.97 9.12 14.91
C ILE A 9 3.94 8.55 15.88
N VAL A 10 2.68 8.54 15.46
CA VAL A 10 1.62 7.87 16.22
C VAL A 10 1.90 6.37 16.17
N LYS A 11 2.31 5.81 17.31
CA LYS A 11 2.56 4.39 17.47
C LYS A 11 1.31 3.71 18.01
N TYR A 12 0.86 2.67 17.32
CA TYR A 12 -0.24 1.83 17.78
C TYR A 12 0.32 0.49 18.24
N SER A 13 0.91 0.45 19.45
CA SER A 13 1.68 -0.70 19.97
C SER A 13 0.90 -2.02 20.06
N TYR A 14 -0.43 -1.97 20.03
CA TYR A 14 -1.31 -3.15 20.09
C TYR A 14 -2.11 -3.37 18.81
N LEU A 15 -1.88 -2.58 17.76
CA LEU A 15 -2.57 -2.77 16.49
C LEU A 15 -2.01 -3.99 15.77
N LYS A 16 -2.84 -5.03 15.67
CA LYS A 16 -2.45 -6.30 15.03
C LYS A 16 -2.61 -6.27 13.51
N ILE A 17 -3.61 -5.53 13.03
CA ILE A 17 -4.00 -5.48 11.62
C ILE A 17 -4.37 -4.03 11.28
N LEU A 18 -3.79 -3.51 10.21
CA LEU A 18 -4.24 -2.28 9.56
C LEU A 18 -4.97 -2.67 8.27
N ARG A 19 -6.23 -2.27 8.16
CA ARG A 19 -7.03 -2.51 6.95
C ARG A 19 -7.43 -1.19 6.31
N ILE A 20 -7.02 -0.99 5.07
CA ILE A 20 -7.34 0.20 4.27
C ILE A 20 -8.41 -0.21 3.26
N ARG A 21 -9.58 0.43 3.31
CA ARG A 21 -10.73 0.07 2.46
C ARG A 21 -11.43 1.29 1.91
N GLN A 22 -11.84 1.21 0.64
CA GLN A 22 -12.70 2.21 -0.01
C GLN A 22 -12.19 3.64 0.14
N VAL A 23 -10.86 3.80 0.12
CA VAL A 23 -10.23 5.12 0.21
C VAL A 23 -10.03 5.71 -1.18
N HIS A 24 -9.95 7.04 -1.24
CA HIS A 24 -9.62 7.75 -2.47
C HIS A 24 -8.20 7.41 -2.95
N ASP A 25 -7.96 7.53 -4.25
CA ASP A 25 -6.71 7.14 -4.89
C ASP A 25 -5.50 7.89 -4.33
N ASP A 26 -5.68 9.17 -3.98
CA ASP A 26 -4.64 9.99 -3.34
C ASP A 26 -4.18 9.41 -2.00
N TYR A 27 -5.09 8.81 -1.22
CA TYR A 27 -4.72 8.15 0.04
C TYR A 27 -3.97 6.84 -0.21
N ILE A 28 -4.26 6.14 -1.30
CA ILE A 28 -3.48 4.95 -1.70
C ILE A 28 -2.06 5.38 -2.07
N GLU A 29 -1.93 6.47 -2.84
CA GLU A 29 -0.62 7.02 -3.21
C GLU A 29 0.18 7.46 -1.99
N GLU A 30 -0.41 8.27 -1.10
CA GLU A 30 0.25 8.67 0.14
C GLU A 30 0.62 7.48 1.02
N PHE A 31 -0.25 6.48 1.10
CA PHE A 31 0.02 5.27 1.86
C PHE A 31 1.23 4.50 1.31
N LEU A 32 1.24 4.24 0.00
CA LEU A 32 2.31 3.50 -0.65
C LEU A 32 3.62 4.30 -0.73
N PHE A 33 3.58 5.62 -0.82
CA PHE A 33 4.77 6.45 -0.99
C PHE A 33 5.38 6.92 0.34
N HIS A 34 4.57 7.47 1.25
CA HIS A 34 5.08 8.26 2.38
C HIS A 34 4.97 7.56 3.74
N THR A 35 4.16 6.50 3.85
CA THR A 35 3.87 5.94 5.17
C THR A 35 5.01 5.03 5.62
N LYS A 36 5.83 5.52 6.57
CA LYS A 36 6.68 4.67 7.39
C LYS A 36 5.82 3.90 8.38
N THR A 37 5.13 2.87 7.88
CA THR A 37 4.33 1.96 8.67
C THR A 37 5.25 0.90 9.32
N TYR A 38 5.06 0.69 10.62
CA TYR A 38 5.65 -0.38 11.42
C TYR A 38 4.68 -1.56 11.60
N PHE A 39 3.64 -1.66 10.76
CA PHE A 39 2.61 -2.69 10.91
C PHE A 39 3.03 -3.98 10.24
N GLU A 40 2.87 -5.09 10.95
CA GLU A 40 3.20 -6.44 10.47
C GLU A 40 2.13 -7.04 9.55
N ASN A 41 0.87 -6.58 9.65
CA ASN A 41 -0.25 -7.07 8.84
C ASN A 41 -1.04 -5.92 8.23
N ILE A 42 -0.76 -5.62 6.96
CA ILE A 42 -1.42 -4.59 6.17
C ILE A 42 -2.30 -5.28 5.12
N LEU A 43 -3.58 -4.93 5.13
CA LEU A 43 -4.59 -5.41 4.21
C LEU A 43 -5.09 -4.24 3.38
N LEU A 44 -4.97 -4.35 2.05
CA LEU A 44 -5.38 -3.32 1.11
C LEU A 44 -6.60 -3.78 0.31
N ASP A 45 -7.65 -2.98 0.31
CA ASP A 45 -8.88 -3.21 -0.46
C ASP A 45 -9.01 -2.03 -1.45
N VAL A 46 -8.65 -2.28 -2.71
CA VAL A 46 -8.39 -1.22 -3.70
C VAL A 46 -8.88 -1.58 -5.12
N ASN A 47 -9.27 -0.56 -5.88
CA ASN A 47 -9.58 -0.71 -7.29
C ASN A 47 -8.31 -1.01 -8.08
N TYR A 48 -8.34 -2.01 -8.96
CA TYR A 48 -7.14 -2.34 -9.75
C TYR A 48 -6.62 -1.17 -10.60
N LYS A 49 -7.51 -0.39 -11.25
CA LYS A 49 -7.09 0.77 -12.05
C LYS A 49 -6.49 1.88 -11.19
N ALA A 50 -6.98 2.02 -9.96
CA ALA A 50 -6.38 2.95 -9.02
C ALA A 50 -4.96 2.52 -8.66
N LEU A 51 -4.79 1.24 -8.32
CA LEU A 51 -3.50 0.67 -7.98
C LEU A 51 -2.52 0.75 -9.16
N GLU A 52 -2.98 0.44 -10.37
CA GLU A 52 -2.21 0.55 -11.61
C GLU A 52 -1.75 2.00 -11.84
N ARG A 53 -2.63 2.99 -11.69
CA ARG A 53 -2.26 4.40 -11.83
C ARG A 53 -1.24 4.85 -10.77
N VAL A 54 -1.47 4.52 -9.49
CA VAL A 54 -0.59 4.93 -8.38
C VAL A 54 0.81 4.33 -8.51
N THR A 55 0.88 3.08 -8.98
CA THR A 55 2.14 2.34 -9.17
C THR A 55 2.78 2.55 -10.54
N GLU A 56 2.21 3.43 -11.38
CA GLU A 56 2.59 3.64 -12.78
C GLU A 56 2.70 2.33 -13.57
N ASN A 57 1.62 1.55 -13.61
CA ASN A 57 1.60 0.20 -14.15
C ASN A 57 2.63 -0.74 -13.49
N PHE A 58 2.76 -0.64 -12.17
CA PHE A 58 3.66 -1.48 -11.37
C PHE A 58 5.14 -1.31 -11.74
N THR A 59 5.55 -0.11 -12.15
CA THR A 59 6.96 0.24 -12.41
C THR A 59 7.55 1.27 -11.45
N ARG A 60 6.74 1.91 -10.60
CA ARG A 60 7.18 3.02 -9.74
C ARG A 60 7.91 2.56 -8.47
N ASP A 61 9.24 2.54 -8.53
CA ASP A 61 10.11 2.04 -7.45
C ASP A 61 9.84 2.65 -6.06
N ASP A 62 9.50 3.93 -5.98
CA ASP A 62 9.23 4.62 -4.70
C ASP A 62 8.11 3.96 -3.88
N THR A 63 7.13 3.35 -4.55
CA THR A 63 6.01 2.66 -3.90
C THR A 63 6.28 1.19 -3.59
N ARG A 64 7.35 0.60 -4.15
CA ARG A 64 7.67 -0.83 -3.99
C ARG A 64 8.01 -1.18 -2.54
N ILE A 65 8.69 -0.29 -1.81
CA ILE A 65 9.13 -0.55 -0.43
C ILE A 65 7.93 -0.81 0.49
N ASN A 66 6.88 0.00 0.38
CA ASN A 66 5.68 -0.21 1.20
C ASN A 66 4.74 -1.26 0.58
N SER A 67 4.73 -1.42 -0.74
CA SER A 67 4.02 -2.51 -1.41
C SER A 67 4.51 -3.88 -0.93
N ALA A 68 5.82 -4.03 -0.72
CA ALA A 68 6.41 -5.24 -0.14
C ALA A 68 6.03 -5.48 1.33
N LYS A 69 5.37 -4.54 2.02
CA LYS A 69 4.86 -4.76 3.39
C LYS A 69 3.40 -5.19 3.41
N ILE A 70 2.75 -5.25 2.26
CA ILE A 70 1.33 -5.62 2.16
C ILE A 70 1.21 -7.14 2.20
N ASN A 71 0.34 -7.63 3.08
CA ASN A 71 0.12 -9.05 3.32
C ASN A 71 -1.07 -9.59 2.54
N GLU A 72 -2.04 -8.73 2.23
CA GLU A 72 -3.26 -9.13 1.54
C GLU A 72 -3.77 -7.97 0.69
N ILE A 73 -4.18 -8.28 -0.54
CA ILE A 73 -4.79 -7.32 -1.46
C ILE A 73 -6.10 -7.91 -1.94
N TYR A 74 -7.17 -7.16 -1.74
CA TYR A 74 -8.46 -7.40 -2.37
C TYR A 74 -8.60 -6.42 -3.52
N LEU A 75 -8.56 -6.95 -4.74
CA LEU A 75 -8.74 -6.15 -5.95
C LEU A 75 -10.21 -6.17 -6.35
N PHE A 76 -10.78 -5.00 -6.55
CA PHE A 76 -12.11 -4.88 -7.15
C PHE A 76 -12.06 -4.20 -8.52
N GLY A 77 -12.97 -4.61 -9.40
CA GLY A 77 -13.02 -4.24 -10.81
C GLY A 77 -13.01 -5.48 -11.71
N ASP A 78 -13.14 -5.26 -13.01
CA ASP A 78 -13.12 -6.33 -14.02
C ASP A 78 -11.66 -6.65 -14.39
N VAL A 79 -11.04 -7.60 -13.68
CA VAL A 79 -9.59 -7.85 -13.73
C VAL A 79 -9.29 -9.33 -13.91
N LYS A 80 -8.36 -9.63 -14.83
CA LYS A 80 -7.66 -10.92 -14.83
C LYS A 80 -6.37 -10.76 -14.05
N TYR A 81 -6.26 -11.44 -12.91
CA TYR A 81 -5.09 -11.39 -12.02
C TYR A 81 -3.78 -11.69 -12.77
N PRO A 82 -2.94 -10.68 -13.01
CA PRO A 82 -1.67 -10.90 -13.66
C PRO A 82 -0.67 -11.48 -12.67
N ARG A 83 0.08 -12.52 -13.06
CA ARG A 83 1.12 -13.10 -12.20
C ARG A 83 2.22 -12.09 -11.83
N PHE A 84 2.44 -11.07 -12.66
CA PHE A 84 3.43 -10.02 -12.41
C PHE A 84 3.13 -9.19 -11.16
N LEU A 85 1.91 -9.22 -10.62
CA LEU A 85 1.59 -8.49 -9.40
C LEU A 85 2.45 -8.96 -8.21
N HIS A 86 2.90 -10.22 -8.20
CA HIS A 86 3.82 -10.70 -7.17
C HIS A 86 5.24 -10.14 -7.31
N ASP A 87 5.62 -9.60 -8.47
CA ASP A 87 6.89 -8.87 -8.62
C ASP A 87 6.83 -7.52 -7.90
N TYR A 88 5.61 -7.03 -7.63
CA TYR A 88 5.35 -5.76 -6.95
C TYR A 88 4.90 -5.92 -5.49
N PHE A 89 4.14 -6.98 -5.22
CA PHE A 89 3.60 -7.36 -3.91
C PHE A 89 4.07 -8.78 -3.55
N PRO A 90 5.37 -8.97 -3.25
CA PRO A 90 5.99 -10.29 -3.14
C PRO A 90 5.42 -11.18 -2.03
N PHE A 91 4.88 -10.59 -0.97
CA PHE A 91 4.34 -11.32 0.18
C PHE A 91 2.82 -11.26 0.28
N ALA A 92 2.15 -10.55 -0.64
CA ALA A 92 0.71 -10.39 -0.58
C ALA A 92 -0.02 -11.62 -1.10
N LYS A 93 -1.06 -12.04 -0.39
CA LYS A 93 -2.13 -12.87 -0.95
C LYS A 93 -3.07 -11.95 -1.74
N ILE A 94 -3.26 -12.24 -3.02
CA ILE A 94 -4.06 -11.40 -3.92
C ILE A 94 -5.39 -12.11 -4.18
N HIS A 95 -6.48 -11.41 -3.89
CA HIS A 95 -7.87 -11.85 -3.96
C HIS A 95 -8.67 -11.03 -4.94
#